data_AF-A0A1V5X642-F1
#
_entry.id   AF-A0A1V5X642-F1
#
_cell.length_a   1.000
_cell.length_b   1.000
_cell.length_c   1.000
_cell.angle_alpha   90.00
_cell.angle_beta   90.00
_cell.angle_gamma   90.00
#
_symmetry.space_group_name_H-M   'P 1'
#
loop_
_entity.id
_entity.type
_entity.pdbx_description
1 polymer ?
#
loop_
_entity_poly.entity_id
_entity_poly.type
_entity_poly.pdbx_seq_one_letter_code
_entity_poly.pdbx_strand_id
1 'polypeptide(L)'
;MDLTGKVLIFVNGGVTPPKEYARIPMSGTLTAHGYWVAKMDPVTVPAGVMTEKITISVQNGPSDGVALFDTSTQTLIDAFCYGGPVLGAVFNGIPGTWDLVEGTATTVKDSNKDVLSLIRQPNGQDTDNASADWMTTSTLTPGAPNP
;
A
#
# COMPACT_ATOMS: atom_id res chain seq x y z
N MET A 1 1.81 -17.69 -0.52
CA MET A 1 2.29 -16.89 -1.67
C MET A 1 3.78 -16.70 -1.54
N ASP A 2 4.54 -17.03 -2.58
CA ASP A 2 5.96 -16.70 -2.67
C ASP A 2 6.11 -15.20 -3.00
N LEU A 3 6.89 -14.48 -2.20
CA LEU A 3 7.15 -13.05 -2.36
C LEU A 3 8.40 -12.76 -3.20
N THR A 4 9.11 -13.78 -3.66
CA THR A 4 10.28 -13.62 -4.52
C THR A 4 9.92 -12.87 -5.81
N GLY A 5 10.74 -11.88 -6.15
CA GLY A 5 10.53 -10.99 -7.28
C GLY A 5 9.42 -9.95 -7.08
N LYS A 6 8.75 -9.93 -5.92
CA LYS A 6 7.71 -8.95 -5.59
C LYS A 6 8.32 -7.76 -4.85
N VAL A 7 7.75 -6.59 -5.11
CA VAL A 7 8.17 -5.34 -4.48
C VAL A 7 6.93 -4.54 -4.08
N LEU A 8 7.06 -3.76 -3.01
CA LEU A 8 6.13 -2.71 -2.66
C LEU A 8 6.68 -1.38 -3.19
N ILE A 9 6.00 -0.76 -4.14
CA ILE A 9 6.39 0.52 -4.76
C ILE A 9 5.52 1.63 -4.17
N PHE A 10 6.15 2.71 -3.70
CA PHE A 10 5.46 3.90 -3.23
C PHE A 10 5.53 5.01 -4.27
N VAL A 11 4.40 5.63 -4.55
CA VAL A 11 4.21 6.61 -5.62
C VAL A 11 3.74 7.95 -5.06
N ASN A 12 4.38 9.02 -5.50
CA ASN A 12 3.93 10.38 -5.29
C ASN A 12 2.90 10.72 -6.36
N GLY A 13 1.65 10.92 -5.97
CA GLY A 13 0.55 11.28 -6.87
C GLY A 13 0.37 12.79 -7.07
N GLY A 14 1.03 13.61 -6.25
CA GLY A 14 1.01 15.06 -6.32
C GLY A 14 1.91 15.67 -7.41
N VAL A 15 2.54 14.85 -8.25
CA VAL A 15 3.40 15.27 -9.37
C VAL A 15 2.87 14.70 -10.69
N THR A 16 3.26 15.32 -11.82
CA THR A 16 2.81 14.91 -13.15
C THR A 16 3.99 14.54 -14.06
N PRO A 17 4.09 13.29 -14.55
CA PRO A 17 3.26 12.14 -14.16
C PRO A 17 3.54 11.70 -12.71
N PRO A 18 2.59 11.01 -12.04
CA PRO A 18 2.85 10.39 -10.75
C PRO A 18 4.07 9.48 -10.80
N LYS A 19 4.90 9.51 -9.75
CA LYS A 19 6.24 8.92 -9.83
C LYS A 19 6.60 8.13 -8.59
N GLU A 20 7.19 6.97 -8.81
CA GLU A 20 7.85 6.19 -7.77
C GLU A 20 8.91 7.01 -7.02
N TYR A 21 8.81 7.04 -5.68
CA TYR A 21 9.83 7.63 -4.80
C TYR A 21 10.52 6.60 -3.91
N ALA A 22 9.95 5.41 -3.74
CA ALA A 22 10.57 4.34 -2.98
C ALA A 22 10.08 2.96 -3.45
N ARG A 23 10.92 1.94 -3.22
CA ARG A 23 10.64 0.55 -3.54
C ARG A 23 11.24 -0.35 -2.48
N ILE A 24 10.43 -1.24 -1.93
CA ILE A 24 10.84 -2.17 -0.89
C ILE A 24 10.76 -3.59 -1.46
N PRO A 25 11.90 -4.29 -1.61
CA PRO A 25 11.88 -5.69 -2.03
C PRO A 25 11.22 -6.56 -0.97
N MET A 26 10.46 -7.55 -1.43
CA MET A 26 9.82 -8.53 -0.57
C MET A 26 10.51 -9.89 -0.72
N SER A 27 10.46 -10.71 0.32
CA SER A 27 11.03 -12.05 0.30
C SER A 27 10.30 -12.96 1.29
N GLY A 28 10.51 -14.27 1.15
CA GLY A 28 9.88 -15.30 1.97
C GLY A 28 8.53 -15.76 1.44
N THR A 29 7.80 -16.50 2.25
CA THR A 29 6.51 -17.09 1.87
C THR A 29 5.44 -16.65 2.85
N LEU A 30 4.44 -15.95 2.33
CA LEU A 30 3.27 -15.55 3.09
C LEU A 30 2.28 -16.72 3.18
N THR A 31 1.88 -17.12 4.39
CA THR A 31 0.83 -18.11 4.59
C THR A 31 -0.53 -17.54 4.17
N ALA A 32 -1.51 -18.40 3.90
CA ALA A 32 -2.89 -17.96 3.72
C ALA A 32 -3.32 -17.13 4.94
N HIS A 33 -3.98 -16.00 4.70
CA HIS A 33 -4.39 -15.02 5.72
C HIS A 33 -3.24 -14.42 6.57
N GLY A 34 -1.99 -14.63 6.17
CA GLY A 34 -0.83 -14.01 6.82
C GLY A 34 -0.68 -12.55 6.43
N TYR A 35 0.09 -11.81 7.24
CA TYR A 35 0.43 -10.41 7.00
C TYR A 35 1.94 -10.26 6.74
N TRP A 36 2.27 -9.34 5.84
CA TRP A 36 3.62 -8.81 5.67
C TRP A 36 3.57 -7.31 5.93
N VAL A 37 4.41 -6.80 6.84
CA VAL A 37 4.32 -5.42 7.33
C VAL A 37 5.64 -4.67 7.10
N ALA A 38 5.60 -3.66 6.23
CA ALA A 38 6.64 -2.65 6.13
C ALA A 38 6.44 -1.61 7.25
N LYS A 39 7.39 -1.50 8.19
CA LYS A 39 7.24 -0.64 9.38
C LYS A 39 8.50 0.12 9.77
N MET A 40 8.29 1.25 10.44
CA MET A 40 9.32 1.95 11.22
C MET A 40 9.18 1.58 12.71
N ASP A 41 10.25 1.77 13.48
CA ASP A 41 10.15 1.72 14.94
C ASP A 41 9.45 2.98 15.46
N PRO A 42 8.60 2.92 16.50
CA PRO A 42 8.39 1.78 17.40
C PRO A 42 7.15 0.92 17.08
N VAL A 43 6.64 0.90 15.85
CA VAL A 43 5.41 0.12 15.50
C VAL A 43 5.59 -1.35 15.90
N THR A 44 4.67 -1.88 16.70
CA THR A 44 4.71 -3.30 17.12
C THR A 44 3.77 -4.12 16.26
N VAL A 45 4.12 -5.39 16.04
CA VAL A 45 3.29 -6.35 15.31
C VAL A 45 3.22 -7.66 16.10
N PRO A 46 2.18 -8.49 15.92
CA PRO A 46 2.10 -9.81 16.53
C PRO A 46 3.31 -10.69 16.19
N ALA A 47 3.69 -11.56 17.13
CA ALA A 47 4.78 -12.53 16.90
C ALA A 47 4.46 -13.45 15.72
N GLY A 48 5.47 -13.71 14.89
CA GLY A 48 5.33 -14.55 13.69
C GLY A 48 4.85 -13.80 12.43
N VAL A 49 4.45 -12.54 12.54
CA VAL A 49 4.18 -11.68 11.38
C VAL A 49 5.49 -11.33 10.68
N MET A 50 5.52 -11.47 9.36
CA MET A 50 6.68 -11.07 8.57
C MET A 50 6.80 -9.54 8.54
N THR A 51 7.99 -9.01 8.80
CA THR A 51 8.22 -7.57 8.81
C THR A 51 9.41 -7.19 7.95
N GLU A 52 9.32 -6.03 7.33
CA GLU A 52 10.44 -5.34 6.70
C GLU A 52 10.60 -3.96 7.33
N LYS A 53 11.84 -3.61 7.69
CA LYS A 53 12.10 -2.29 8.26
C LYS A 53 12.24 -1.29 7.14
N ILE A 54 11.42 -0.24 7.17
CA ILE A 54 11.54 0.88 6.24
C ILE A 54 12.18 2.09 6.93
N THR A 55 12.84 2.93 6.14
CA THR A 55 13.40 4.22 6.58
C THR A 55 12.82 5.41 5.82
N ILE A 56 11.88 5.13 4.91
CA ILE A 56 11.18 6.15 4.15
C ILE A 56 10.04 6.73 4.98
N SER A 57 9.78 8.02 4.81
CA SER A 57 8.52 8.60 5.22
C SER A 57 7.51 8.35 4.12
N VAL A 58 6.46 7.58 4.42
CA VAL A 58 5.32 7.42 3.50
C VAL A 58 4.67 8.77 3.32
N GLN A 59 4.52 9.22 2.08
CA GLN A 59 3.98 10.54 1.75
C GLN A 59 2.48 10.62 2.04
N ASN A 60 1.99 11.80 2.39
CA ASN A 60 0.58 12.07 2.68
C ASN A 60 0.13 13.38 1.99
N GLY A 61 0.37 13.44 0.68
CA GLY A 61 0.05 14.55 -0.20
C GLY A 61 -1.44 14.61 -0.62
N PRO A 62 -1.75 15.33 -1.73
CA PRO A 62 -3.10 15.40 -2.26
C PRO A 62 -3.64 14.05 -2.72
N SER A 63 -2.83 13.28 -3.45
CA SER A 63 -3.02 11.87 -3.78
C SER A 63 -1.67 11.18 -3.74
N ASP A 64 -1.62 9.97 -3.20
CA ASP A 64 -0.44 9.11 -3.17
C ASP A 64 -0.89 7.66 -3.27
N GLY A 65 0.05 6.77 -3.60
CA GLY A 65 -0.30 5.37 -3.80
C GLY A 65 0.81 4.40 -3.45
N VAL A 66 0.39 3.15 -3.31
CA VAL A 66 1.25 2.00 -3.10
C VAL A 66 0.85 0.90 -4.08
N ALA A 67 1.84 0.22 -4.64
CA ALA A 67 1.65 -0.85 -5.61
C ALA A 67 2.39 -2.11 -5.15
N LEU A 68 1.71 -3.25 -5.19
CA LEU A 68 2.34 -4.55 -5.16
C LEU A 68 2.67 -4.96 -6.60
N PHE A 69 3.95 -5.06 -6.91
CA PHE A 69 4.41 -5.26 -8.27
C PHE A 69 5.33 -6.49 -8.39
N ASP A 70 5.16 -7.27 -9.46
CA ASP A 70 6.07 -8.35 -9.81
C ASP A 70 7.11 -7.88 -10.82
N THR A 71 8.36 -7.78 -10.37
CA THR A 71 9.47 -7.35 -11.23
C THR A 71 9.92 -8.41 -12.23
N SER A 72 9.59 -9.69 -12.01
CA SER A 72 9.96 -10.77 -12.92
C SER A 72 9.07 -10.81 -14.16
N THR A 73 7.78 -10.57 -13.98
CA THR A 73 6.77 -10.55 -15.06
C THR A 73 6.39 -9.14 -15.50
N GLN A 74 6.84 -8.10 -14.78
CA GLN A 74 6.48 -6.70 -14.96
C GLN A 74 4.96 -6.46 -14.86
N THR A 75 4.32 -7.11 -13.89
CA THR A 75 2.87 -7.03 -13.69
C THR A 75 2.53 -6.32 -12.39
N LEU A 76 1.60 -5.37 -12.46
CA LEU A 76 0.91 -4.87 -11.27
C LEU A 76 0.00 -5.98 -10.74
N ILE A 77 0.23 -6.40 -9.50
CA ILE A 77 -0.57 -7.45 -8.84
C ILE A 77 -1.76 -6.80 -8.15
N ASP A 78 -1.51 -5.75 -7.39
CA ASP A 78 -2.48 -5.05 -6.57
C ASP A 78 -2.01 -3.60 -6.34
N ALA A 79 -2.93 -2.69 -6.06
CA ALA A 79 -2.64 -1.30 -5.84
C ALA A 79 -3.65 -0.62 -4.92
N PHE A 80 -3.18 0.39 -4.21
CA PHE A 80 -4.02 1.26 -3.42
C PHE A 80 -3.59 2.71 -3.58
N CYS A 81 -4.55 3.62 -3.79
CA CYS A 81 -4.33 5.06 -3.72
C CYS A 81 -5.25 5.69 -2.66
N TYR A 82 -4.77 6.75 -2.02
CA TYR A 82 -5.47 7.48 -0.97
C TYR A 82 -5.40 8.99 -1.21
N GLY A 83 -6.40 9.71 -0.70
CA GLY A 83 -6.60 11.14 -0.92
C GLY A 83 -7.16 11.51 -2.30
N GLY A 84 -7.13 10.59 -3.26
CA GLY A 84 -7.63 10.75 -4.61
C GLY A 84 -6.97 9.76 -5.57
N PRO A 85 -7.40 9.73 -6.85
CA PRO A 85 -6.88 8.79 -7.82
C PRO A 85 -5.42 9.07 -8.17
N VAL A 86 -4.65 8.01 -8.39
CA VAL A 86 -3.30 8.05 -8.97
C VAL A 86 -3.33 7.31 -10.30
N LEU A 87 -3.27 8.06 -11.39
CA LEU A 87 -3.36 7.55 -12.77
C LEU A 87 -2.05 7.77 -13.52
N GLY A 88 -1.66 6.81 -14.35
CA GLY A 88 -0.46 6.90 -15.19
C GLY A 88 0.85 6.96 -14.40
N ALA A 89 0.93 6.27 -13.26
CA ALA A 89 2.14 6.21 -12.44
C ALA A 89 3.31 5.58 -13.20
N VAL A 90 4.49 6.18 -13.06
CA VAL A 90 5.74 5.68 -13.68
C VAL A 90 6.61 5.02 -12.61
N PHE A 91 7.03 3.78 -12.88
CA PHE A 91 7.96 3.03 -12.04
C PHE A 91 9.39 3.15 -12.60
N ASN A 92 10.34 3.39 -11.71
CA ASN A 92 11.73 3.66 -12.10
C ASN A 92 12.34 2.43 -12.78
N GLY A 93 12.83 2.61 -14.01
CA GLY A 93 13.49 1.56 -14.78
C GLY A 93 12.56 0.49 -15.36
N ILE A 94 11.24 0.67 -15.30
CA ILE A 94 10.25 -0.26 -15.85
C ILE A 94 9.44 0.47 -16.92
N PRO A 95 9.49 0.06 -18.20
CA PRO A 95 8.70 0.68 -19.25
C PRO A 95 7.19 0.50 -19.02
N GLY A 96 6.42 1.58 -19.15
CA GLY A 96 4.97 1.56 -19.01
C GLY A 96 4.46 2.56 -17.99
N THR A 97 3.14 2.56 -17.82
CA THR A 97 2.43 3.36 -16.82
C THR A 97 1.32 2.54 -16.20
N TRP A 98 1.02 2.79 -14.92
CA TRP A 98 0.03 2.03 -14.17
C TRP A 98 -0.94 2.95 -13.44
N ASP A 99 -2.23 2.63 -13.51
CA ASP A 99 -3.24 3.24 -12.66
C ASP A 99 -3.27 2.49 -11.33
N LEU A 100 -3.24 3.21 -10.22
CA LEU A 100 -3.28 2.64 -8.87
C LEU A 100 -4.68 2.76 -8.26
N VAL A 101 -5.70 2.72 -9.12
CA VAL A 101 -7.11 2.90 -8.75
C VAL A 101 -7.85 1.58 -8.91
N GLU A 102 -8.48 1.15 -7.84
CA GLU A 102 -9.41 0.02 -7.80
C GLU A 102 -10.85 0.56 -7.83
N GLY A 103 -11.48 0.45 -9.00
CA GLY A 103 -12.82 0.99 -9.27
C GLY A 103 -12.91 2.49 -9.01
N THR A 104 -13.55 2.87 -7.89
CA THR A 104 -13.63 4.27 -7.44
C THR A 104 -12.61 4.52 -6.34
N ALA A 105 -11.65 5.42 -6.59
CA ALA A 105 -10.65 5.80 -5.60
C ALA A 105 -11.29 6.36 -4.32
N THR A 106 -10.69 6.05 -3.16
CA THR A 106 -11.10 6.67 -1.90
C THR A 106 -10.58 8.10 -1.81
N THR A 107 -11.36 8.97 -1.19
CA THR A 107 -10.92 10.34 -0.79
C THR A 107 -10.32 10.36 0.61
N VAL A 108 -10.41 9.23 1.33
CA VAL A 108 -9.87 9.06 2.68
C VAL A 108 -8.34 9.15 2.62
N LYS A 109 -7.75 9.83 3.60
CA LYS A 109 -6.31 9.94 3.81
C LYS A 109 -5.99 10.25 5.27
N ASP A 110 -4.73 10.12 5.65
CA ASP A 110 -4.26 10.46 6.99
C ASP A 110 -4.51 11.96 7.28
N SER A 111 -5.01 12.28 8.48
CA SER A 111 -5.43 13.64 8.84
C SER A 111 -4.29 14.59 9.21
N ASN A 112 -3.06 14.07 9.35
CA ASN A 112 -1.89 14.75 9.93
C ASN A 112 -2.12 15.30 11.35
N LYS A 113 -3.15 14.84 12.05
CA LYS A 113 -3.55 15.35 13.37
C LYS A 113 -3.82 14.24 14.36
N ASP A 114 -4.67 13.30 13.96
CA ASP A 114 -5.15 12.23 14.82
C ASP A 114 -4.35 10.96 14.59
N VAL A 115 -4.15 10.17 15.63
CA VAL A 115 -3.54 8.84 15.51
C VAL A 115 -4.59 7.89 14.93
N LEU A 116 -4.52 7.65 13.62
CA LEU A 116 -5.47 6.84 12.88
C LEU A 116 -4.75 5.83 11.97
N SER A 117 -5.51 4.88 11.43
CA SER A 117 -5.10 4.01 10.33
C SER A 117 -6.12 4.10 9.20
N LEU A 118 -5.63 4.08 7.96
CA LEU A 118 -6.44 3.72 6.79
C LEU A 118 -6.48 2.20 6.71
N ILE A 119 -7.68 1.64 6.70
CA ILE A 119 -7.88 0.20 6.67
C ILE A 119 -8.95 -0.19 5.65
N ARG A 120 -8.82 -1.40 5.08
CA ARG A 120 -9.96 -2.12 4.50
C ARG A 120 -10.88 -2.61 5.63
N GLN A 121 -12.16 -2.27 5.60
CA GLN A 121 -13.13 -2.62 6.64
C GLN A 121 -14.41 -3.21 6.02
N PRO A 122 -14.78 -4.48 6.32
CA PRO A 122 -14.11 -5.41 7.25
C PRO A 122 -12.75 -5.93 6.76
N ASN A 123 -12.05 -6.68 7.60
CA ASN A 123 -10.77 -7.31 7.23
C ASN A 123 -10.85 -8.11 5.92
N GLY A 124 -9.98 -7.75 4.97
CA GLY A 124 -9.91 -8.40 3.66
C GLY A 124 -11.07 -8.05 2.72
N GLN A 125 -11.89 -7.05 3.05
CA GLN A 125 -12.91 -6.54 2.16
C GLN A 125 -12.28 -5.98 0.90
N ASP A 126 -12.76 -6.47 -0.24
CA ASP A 126 -12.29 -6.09 -1.56
C ASP A 126 -13.47 -6.24 -2.53
N THR A 127 -14.16 -5.12 -2.80
CA THR A 127 -15.31 -5.06 -3.73
C THR A 127 -14.92 -4.49 -5.08
N ASP A 128 -13.63 -4.41 -5.38
CA ASP A 128 -13.08 -3.60 -6.48
C ASP A 128 -13.54 -2.13 -6.39
N ASN A 129 -13.74 -1.59 -5.18
CA ASN A 129 -14.15 -0.20 -4.97
C ASN A 129 -13.52 0.40 -3.71
N ALA A 130 -12.37 1.06 -3.89
CA ALA A 130 -11.62 1.60 -2.77
C ALA A 130 -12.42 2.60 -1.92
N SER A 131 -13.34 3.37 -2.52
CA SER A 131 -14.18 4.34 -1.78
C SER A 131 -15.18 3.68 -0.83
N ALA A 132 -15.56 2.43 -1.08
CA ALA A 132 -16.44 1.65 -0.23
C ALA A 132 -15.65 0.80 0.78
N ASP A 133 -14.48 0.30 0.37
CA ASP A 133 -13.71 -0.66 1.17
C ASP A 133 -12.79 0.01 2.19
N TRP A 134 -12.32 1.24 1.92
CA TRP A 134 -11.33 1.93 2.76
C TRP A 134 -11.92 3.04 3.62
N MET A 135 -11.55 3.04 4.90
CA MET A 135 -11.94 4.07 5.86
C MET A 135 -10.85 4.35 6.90
N THR A 136 -11.02 5.42 7.68
CA THR A 136 -10.19 5.71 8.85
C THR A 136 -10.71 5.00 10.09
N THR A 137 -9.80 4.54 10.93
CA THR A 137 -10.10 3.99 12.26
C THR A 137 -9.06 4.44 13.28
N SER A 138 -9.44 4.48 14.56
CA SER A 138 -8.50 4.63 15.68
C SER A 138 -7.98 3.28 16.21
N THR A 139 -8.54 2.16 15.73
CA THR A 139 -8.07 0.81 16.06
C THR A 139 -6.90 0.44 15.17
N LEU A 140 -5.67 0.53 15.71
CA LEU A 140 -4.45 0.22 14.96
C LEU A 140 -4.21 -1.30 14.93
N THR A 141 -4.21 -1.90 13.74
CA THR A 141 -4.10 -3.35 13.53
C THR A 141 -2.90 -3.78 12.66
N PRO A 142 -1.68 -3.22 12.82
CA PRO A 142 -0.54 -3.63 12.00
C PRO A 142 -0.22 -5.11 12.22
N GLY A 143 -0.36 -5.91 11.16
CA GLY A 143 -0.13 -7.36 11.22
C GLY A 143 -1.23 -8.16 11.90
N ALA A 144 -2.43 -7.59 12.06
CA ALA A 144 -3.59 -8.25 12.65
C ALA A 144 -4.86 -8.00 11.80
N PRO A 145 -5.93 -8.78 11.98
CA PRO A 145 -7.20 -8.53 11.32
C PRO A 145 -7.77 -7.14 11.65
N ASN A 146 -8.22 -6.43 10.62
CA ASN A 146 -8.99 -5.21 10.78
C ASN A 146 -10.38 -5.50 11.40
N PRO A 147 -10.96 -4.55 12.14
CA PRO A 147 -12.32 -4.66 12.66
C PRO A 147 -13.39 -4.71 11.55
#